data_AF-A0A8S2B4D8-F1
#
_entry.id   AF-A0A8S2B4D8-F1
#
_cell.length_a   1.000
_cell.length_b   1.000
_cell.length_c   1.000
_cell.angle_alpha   90.00
_cell.angle_beta   90.00
_cell.angle_gamma   90.00
#
_symmetry.space_group_name_H-M   'P 1'
#
loop_
_entity.id
_entity.type
_entity.pdbx_description
1 polymer ?
#
loop_
_entity_poly.entity_id
_entity_poly.type
_entity_poly.pdbx_seq_one_letter_code
_entity_poly.pdbx_strand_id
1 'polypeptide(L)'
;MELKSMEFGKIDYNFAFSETSLSFEESSLSEDSLDESLSRPLTSDELKSLLIDTERSKLVKKLSEANQQNRFLKRQLKTQEDEITNIKSELALMELEVQALVKLAEEIANHGIPEGSRKISGKYIQSHLLSRLDAVQKKLKEQIKDVEAAQSKEVHVFWIGMAESVQVMGSFDGWSQREDLSPEYTALFTKFSTTLFLRPGRYEMKFLVDGEWQISPEFPTSGEGMMENNVLVVE
;
A
#
# COMPACT_ATOMS: atom_id res chain seq x y z
N MET A 1 15.03 -23.31 32.99
CA MET A 1 13.68 -22.91 32.52
C MET A 1 13.87 -22.50 31.07
N GLU A 2 13.69 -23.48 30.19
CA GLU A 2 13.91 -23.36 28.74
C GLU A 2 12.84 -22.47 28.12
N LEU A 3 13.26 -21.50 27.32
CA LEU A 3 12.37 -20.79 26.39
C LEU A 3 12.42 -21.55 25.06
N LYS A 4 11.27 -22.13 24.73
CA LYS A 4 11.00 -22.88 23.50
C LYS A 4 10.86 -21.87 22.36
N SER A 5 11.81 -21.85 21.44
CA SER A 5 11.70 -21.11 20.18
C SER A 5 10.63 -21.77 19.30
N MET A 6 9.62 -21.01 18.90
CA MET A 6 8.66 -21.40 17.87
C MET A 6 9.28 -21.10 16.50
N GLU A 7 9.65 -22.15 15.76
CA GLU A 7 10.03 -22.07 14.35
C GLU A 7 8.79 -21.75 13.50
N PHE A 8 8.84 -20.65 12.76
CA PHE A 8 7.94 -20.43 11.62
C PHE A 8 8.50 -21.14 10.40
N GLY A 9 7.67 -21.99 9.79
CA GLY A 9 8.02 -22.82 8.63
C GLY A 9 8.52 -21.99 7.46
N LYS A 10 9.72 -22.36 6.97
CA LYS A 10 10.21 -21.95 5.66
C LYS A 10 9.30 -22.56 4.59
N ILE A 11 8.78 -21.73 3.71
CA ILE A 11 8.13 -22.19 2.47
C ILE A 11 9.27 -22.49 1.50
N ASP A 12 9.58 -23.78 1.34
CA ASP A 12 10.50 -24.27 0.33
C ASP A 12 9.82 -24.19 -1.05
N TYR A 13 10.22 -23.20 -1.87
CA TYR A 13 9.95 -23.22 -3.30
C TYR A 13 10.94 -24.19 -3.97
N ASN A 14 10.61 -25.48 -3.96
CA ASN A 14 11.26 -26.47 -4.82
C ASN A 14 10.80 -26.27 -6.28
N PHE A 15 11.47 -25.37 -7.00
CA PHE A 15 11.48 -25.43 -8.47
C PHE A 15 12.63 -26.35 -8.85
N ALA A 16 12.30 -27.58 -9.26
CA ALA A 16 13.28 -28.55 -9.72
C ALA A 16 13.97 -28.01 -11.00
N PHE A 17 15.15 -27.42 -10.83
CA PHE A 17 16.12 -27.34 -11.91
C PHE A 17 16.70 -28.73 -12.09
N SER A 18 16.37 -29.41 -13.20
CA SER A 18 17.16 -30.57 -13.61
C SER A 18 18.53 -30.05 -14.06
N GLU A 19 19.52 -30.14 -13.17
CA GLU A 19 20.92 -30.12 -13.56
C GLU A 19 21.20 -31.40 -14.35
N THR A 20 20.98 -31.35 -15.66
CA THR A 20 21.56 -32.37 -16.54
C THR A 20 23.01 -32.00 -16.72
N SER A 21 23.87 -32.68 -15.96
CA SER A 21 25.32 -32.71 -16.16
C SER A 21 25.63 -32.99 -17.64
N LEU A 22 26.22 -32.01 -18.32
CA LEU A 22 26.82 -32.20 -19.63
C LEU A 22 28.02 -33.14 -19.48
N SER A 23 27.79 -34.44 -19.65
CA SER A 23 28.85 -35.38 -20.00
C SER A 23 29.32 -35.03 -21.42
N PHE A 24 30.55 -34.54 -21.52
CA PHE A 24 31.28 -34.48 -22.79
C PHE A 24 31.48 -35.92 -23.28
N GLU A 25 30.56 -36.42 -24.10
CA GLU A 25 30.88 -37.47 -25.05
C GLU A 25 31.55 -36.80 -26.25
N GLU A 26 32.87 -36.99 -26.39
CA GLU A 26 33.57 -36.81 -27.65
C GLU A 26 32.95 -37.77 -28.68
N SER A 27 31.87 -37.33 -29.34
CA SER A 27 31.47 -37.90 -30.61
C SER A 27 32.31 -37.20 -31.69
N SER A 28 33.19 -37.95 -32.32
CA SER A 28 33.92 -37.54 -33.51
C SER A 28 32.91 -37.28 -34.64
N LEU A 29 32.45 -36.03 -34.75
CA LEU A 29 31.61 -35.58 -35.85
C LEU A 29 32.50 -35.34 -37.07
N SER A 30 32.27 -36.14 -38.10
CA SER A 30 32.78 -35.90 -39.45
C SER A 30 32.31 -34.52 -39.94
N GLU A 31 33.26 -33.66 -40.29
CA GLU A 31 33.07 -32.26 -40.72
C GLU A 31 32.22 -32.12 -42.01
N ASP A 32 31.96 -33.19 -42.75
CA ASP A 32 31.27 -33.15 -44.05
C ASP A 32 29.73 -32.99 -43.98
N SER A 33 29.10 -33.03 -42.80
CA SER A 33 27.61 -33.00 -42.69
C SER A 33 27.01 -31.67 -42.20
N LEU A 34 27.83 -30.71 -41.78
CA LEU A 34 27.33 -29.43 -41.25
C LEU A 34 27.05 -28.38 -42.34
N ASP A 35 27.65 -28.52 -43.51
CA ASP A 35 27.64 -27.47 -44.53
C ASP A 35 26.37 -27.48 -45.42
N GLU A 36 25.66 -28.61 -45.51
CA GLU A 36 24.48 -28.73 -46.38
C GLU A 36 23.17 -28.27 -45.70
N SER A 37 23.16 -28.11 -44.38
CA SER A 37 21.96 -27.69 -43.62
C SER A 37 21.72 -26.17 -43.60
N LEU A 38 22.75 -25.37 -43.92
CA LEU A 38 22.67 -23.89 -43.87
C LEU A 38 22.19 -23.24 -45.17
N SER A 39 21.93 -24.03 -46.22
CA SER A 39 21.61 -23.53 -47.57
C SER A 39 20.13 -23.63 -47.97
N ARG A 40 19.25 -24.21 -47.13
CA ARG A 40 17.82 -24.28 -47.41
C ARG A 40 17.10 -23.02 -46.92
N PRO A 41 16.27 -22.36 -47.73
CA PRO A 41 15.43 -21.26 -47.26
C PRO A 41 14.46 -21.75 -46.17
N LEU A 42 14.44 -21.03 -45.05
CA LEU A 42 13.57 -21.31 -43.90
C LEU A 42 12.10 -21.44 -44.33
N THR A 43 11.42 -22.42 -43.76
CA THR A 43 9.99 -22.62 -44.00
C THR A 43 9.17 -21.53 -43.31
N SER A 44 7.95 -21.27 -43.81
CA SER A 44 7.07 -20.24 -43.25
C SER A 44 6.76 -20.44 -41.77
N ASP A 45 6.73 -21.69 -41.28
CA ASP A 45 6.38 -21.99 -39.90
C ASP A 45 7.59 -21.81 -38.95
N GLU A 46 8.81 -22.10 -39.42
CA GLU A 46 10.05 -21.76 -38.72
C GLU A 46 10.21 -20.25 -38.57
N LEU A 47 9.91 -19.47 -39.63
CA LEU A 47 9.93 -18.01 -39.58
C LEU A 47 8.90 -17.44 -38.61
N LYS A 48 7.69 -18.01 -38.55
CA LYS A 48 6.67 -17.61 -37.55
C LYS A 48 7.13 -17.93 -36.13
N SER A 49 7.74 -19.09 -35.90
CA SER A 49 8.27 -19.46 -34.58
C SER A 49 9.35 -18.48 -34.13
N LEU A 50 10.33 -18.17 -34.98
CA LEU A 50 11.37 -17.19 -34.68
C LEU A 50 10.78 -15.80 -34.40
N LEU A 51 9.75 -15.39 -35.14
CA LEU A 51 9.07 -14.12 -34.90
C LEU A 51 8.35 -14.13 -33.54
N ILE A 52 7.67 -15.22 -33.18
CA ILE A 52 7.04 -15.38 -31.86
C ILE A 52 8.10 -15.34 -30.75
N ASP A 53 9.23 -16.03 -30.91
CA ASP A 53 10.30 -16.06 -29.91
C ASP A 53 10.97 -14.69 -29.74
N THR A 54 11.17 -13.95 -30.83
CA THR A 54 11.69 -12.58 -30.75
C THR A 54 10.72 -11.63 -30.06
N GLU A 55 9.41 -11.72 -30.34
CA GLU A 55 8.39 -10.93 -29.63
C GLU A 55 8.27 -11.33 -28.15
N ARG A 56 8.29 -12.63 -27.82
CA ARG A 56 8.34 -13.13 -26.43
C ARG A 56 9.55 -12.58 -25.69
N SER A 57 10.73 -12.61 -26.30
CA SER A 57 11.96 -12.08 -25.71
C SER A 57 11.85 -10.59 -25.41
N LYS A 58 11.28 -9.79 -26.34
CA LYS A 58 11.00 -8.36 -26.11
C LYS A 58 10.04 -8.14 -24.94
N LEU A 59 8.96 -8.93 -24.86
CA LEU A 59 7.99 -8.84 -23.76
C LEU A 59 8.60 -9.20 -22.41
N VAL A 60 9.39 -10.28 -22.34
CA VAL A 60 10.09 -10.68 -21.12
C VAL A 60 11.06 -9.59 -20.67
N LYS A 61 11.78 -8.96 -21.61
CA LYS A 61 12.66 -7.83 -21.30
C LYS A 61 11.88 -6.64 -20.72
N LYS A 62 10.79 -6.22 -21.37
CA LYS A 62 9.93 -5.13 -20.87
C LYS A 62 9.32 -5.44 -19.51
N LEU A 63 8.86 -6.68 -19.31
CA LEU A 63 8.32 -7.13 -18.03
C LEU A 63 9.39 -7.09 -16.93
N SER A 64 10.61 -7.51 -17.24
CA SER A 64 11.75 -7.44 -16.32
C SER A 64 12.08 -5.98 -15.93
N GLU A 65 12.15 -5.09 -16.91
CA GLU A 65 12.38 -3.65 -16.69
C GLU A 65 11.27 -3.03 -15.82
N ALA A 66 10.01 -3.30 -16.15
CA ALA A 66 8.85 -2.84 -15.36
C ALA A 66 8.87 -3.40 -13.93
N ASN A 67 9.24 -4.67 -13.75
CA ASN A 67 9.37 -5.29 -12.43
C ASN A 67 10.51 -4.66 -11.62
N GLN A 68 11.62 -4.31 -12.25
CA GLN A 68 12.73 -3.61 -11.59
C GLN A 68 12.28 -2.22 -11.13
N GLN A 69 11.58 -1.46 -11.98
CA GLN A 69 11.03 -0.16 -11.65
C GLN A 69 10.02 -0.26 -10.50
N ASN A 70 9.09 -1.21 -10.54
CA ASN A 70 8.14 -1.46 -9.46
C ASN A 70 8.83 -1.76 -8.13
N ARG A 71 9.88 -2.60 -8.12
CA ARG A 71 10.66 -2.89 -6.91
C ARG A 71 11.35 -1.64 -6.38
N PHE A 72 11.87 -0.79 -7.26
CA PHE A 72 12.51 0.46 -6.87
C PHE A 72 11.50 1.44 -6.24
N LEU A 73 10.36 1.67 -6.89
CA LEU A 73 9.31 2.55 -6.39
C LEU A 73 8.75 2.06 -5.04
N LYS A 74 8.52 0.76 -4.88
CA LYS A 74 8.07 0.17 -3.61
C LYS A 74 9.07 0.43 -2.47
N ARG A 75 10.37 0.34 -2.75
CA ARG A 75 11.41 0.66 -1.75
C ARG A 75 11.40 2.14 -1.38
N GLN A 76 11.27 3.03 -2.37
CA GLN A 76 11.19 4.47 -2.13
C GLN A 76 9.96 4.84 -1.29
N LEU A 77 8.79 4.31 -1.65
CA LEU A 77 7.55 4.52 -0.88
C LEU A 77 7.73 4.04 0.56
N LYS A 78 8.31 2.85 0.76
CA LYS A 78 8.53 2.33 2.11
C LYS A 78 9.46 3.21 2.95
N THR A 79 10.55 3.72 2.36
CA THR A 79 11.44 4.66 3.04
C THR A 79 10.71 5.95 3.42
N GLN A 80 9.91 6.51 2.51
CA GLN A 80 9.13 7.73 2.79
C GLN A 80 8.08 7.50 3.88
N GLU A 81 7.40 6.35 3.88
CA GLU A 81 6.47 5.97 4.94
C GLU A 81 7.17 5.89 6.30
N ASP A 82 8.33 5.25 6.35
CA ASP A 82 9.10 5.13 7.59
C ASP A 82 9.55 6.51 8.10
N GLU A 83 10.01 7.41 7.22
CA GLU A 83 10.33 8.80 7.55
C GLU A 83 9.13 9.56 8.12
N ILE A 84 7.94 9.44 7.49
CA ILE A 84 6.70 10.06 7.97
C ILE A 84 6.33 9.53 9.36
N THR A 85 6.46 8.21 9.59
CA THR A 85 6.15 7.63 10.90
C THR A 85 7.11 8.12 11.99
N ASN A 86 8.40 8.28 11.67
CA ASN A 86 9.37 8.85 12.60
C ASN A 86 9.01 10.32 12.93
N ILE A 87 8.79 11.16 11.93
CA ILE A 87 8.40 12.57 12.14
C ILE A 87 7.10 12.67 12.96
N LYS A 88 6.12 11.81 12.70
CA LYS A 88 4.87 11.77 13.48
C LYS A 88 5.15 11.49 14.97
N SER A 89 6.03 10.54 15.28
CA SER A 89 6.40 10.22 16.66
C SER A 89 7.13 11.39 17.34
N GLU A 90 8.05 12.06 16.64
CA GLU A 90 8.77 13.23 17.15
C GLU A 90 7.82 14.42 17.41
N LEU A 91 6.86 14.66 16.51
CA LEU A 91 5.83 15.69 16.70
C LEU A 91 4.92 15.39 17.90
N ALA A 92 4.55 14.13 18.11
CA ALA A 92 3.75 13.72 19.26
C ALA A 92 4.50 13.94 20.59
N LEU A 93 5.80 13.62 20.64
CA LEU A 93 6.63 13.90 21.81
C LEU A 93 6.76 15.40 22.08
N MET A 94 6.96 16.20 21.02
CA MET A 94 7.03 17.66 21.13
C MET A 94 5.70 18.24 21.65
N GLU A 95 4.56 17.68 21.26
CA GLU A 95 3.25 18.11 21.74
C GLU A 95 3.08 17.87 23.24
N LEU A 96 3.51 16.71 23.72
CA LEU A 96 3.47 16.40 25.15
C LEU A 96 4.37 17.33 25.97
N GLU A 97 5.56 17.64 25.48
CA GLU A 97 6.49 18.57 26.13
C GLU A 97 5.90 19.99 26.19
N VAL A 98 5.36 20.48 25.07
CA VAL A 98 4.70 21.78 25.04
C VAL A 98 3.48 21.81 25.96
N GLN A 99 2.71 20.72 26.04
CA GLN A 99 1.60 20.60 26.97
C GLN A 99 2.04 20.67 28.44
N ALA A 100 3.17 20.06 28.80
CA ALA A 100 3.73 20.18 30.14
C ALA A 100 4.15 21.63 30.45
N LEU A 101 4.80 22.31 29.49
CA LEU A 101 5.19 23.72 29.60
C LEU A 101 3.98 24.65 29.74
N VAL A 102 2.89 24.39 29.01
CA VAL A 102 1.62 25.12 29.15
C VAL A 102 1.11 25.01 30.58
N LYS A 103 1.01 23.79 31.15
CA LYS A 103 0.54 23.59 32.53
C LYS A 103 1.39 24.34 33.56
N LEU A 104 2.71 24.29 33.43
CA LEU A 104 3.61 25.06 34.29
C LEU A 104 3.39 26.57 34.16
N ALA A 105 3.18 27.06 32.93
CA ALA A 105 2.89 28.47 32.70
C ALA A 105 1.50 28.89 33.24
N GLU A 106 0.50 28.01 33.19
CA GLU A 106 -0.81 28.21 33.83
C GLU A 106 -0.68 28.34 35.34
N GLU A 107 0.06 27.44 35.99
CA GLU A 107 0.34 27.51 37.42
C GLU A 107 1.00 28.84 37.78
N ILE A 108 2.06 29.23 37.06
CA ILE A 108 2.78 30.49 37.31
C ILE A 108 1.86 31.71 37.10
N ALA A 109 0.99 31.68 36.07
CA ALA A 109 0.05 32.76 35.82
C ALA A 109 -1.01 32.88 36.93
N ASN A 110 -1.35 31.78 37.60
CA ASN A 110 -2.36 31.71 38.65
C ASN A 110 -1.82 31.99 40.06
N HIS A 111 -0.52 31.78 40.32
CA HIS A 111 0.11 31.96 41.66
C HIS A 111 0.35 33.43 42.07
N GLY A 112 -0.34 34.38 41.45
CA GLY A 112 -0.20 35.82 41.71
C GLY A 112 0.90 36.46 40.87
N ILE A 113 0.91 37.80 40.79
CA ILE A 113 1.88 38.55 39.98
C ILE A 113 3.06 38.95 40.88
N PRO A 114 4.28 38.43 40.66
CA PRO A 114 5.47 38.85 41.39
C PRO A 114 5.71 40.36 41.29
N GLU A 115 6.21 40.95 42.36
CA GLU A 115 6.59 42.35 42.40
C GLU A 115 7.69 42.65 41.36
N GLY A 116 7.55 43.75 40.61
CA GLY A 116 8.44 44.07 39.50
C GLY A 116 8.16 43.31 38.18
N SER A 117 7.09 42.52 38.10
CA SER A 117 6.71 41.83 36.85
C SER A 117 6.49 42.80 35.69
N ARG A 118 7.27 42.63 34.63
CA ARG A 118 7.12 43.43 33.40
C ARG A 118 5.85 43.07 32.65
N LYS A 119 5.34 44.04 31.88
CA LYS A 119 4.25 43.83 30.91
C LYS A 119 4.78 43.76 29.48
N ILE A 120 4.14 42.93 28.66
CA ILE A 120 4.37 42.81 27.22
C ILE A 120 3.01 42.93 26.55
N SER A 121 2.86 43.91 25.66
CA SER A 121 1.59 44.19 24.96
C SER A 121 0.38 44.27 25.91
N GLY A 122 0.56 44.93 27.06
CA GLY A 122 -0.48 45.13 28.08
C GLY A 122 -0.73 43.94 29.02
N LYS A 123 -0.20 42.75 28.76
CA LYS A 123 -0.30 41.57 29.64
C LYS A 123 0.94 41.43 30.51
N TYR A 124 0.82 40.86 31.71
CA TYR A 124 1.98 40.45 32.50
C TYR A 124 2.78 39.35 31.77
N ILE A 125 4.09 39.32 31.96
CA ILE A 125 4.99 38.38 31.27
C ILE A 125 4.53 36.91 31.41
N GLN A 126 4.00 36.53 32.57
CA GLN A 126 3.49 35.19 32.88
C GLN A 126 2.30 34.84 31.98
N SER A 127 1.27 35.67 31.99
CA SER A 127 0.08 35.48 31.15
C SER A 127 0.39 35.60 29.66
N HIS A 128 1.38 36.43 29.29
CA HIS A 128 1.85 36.53 27.92
C HIS A 128 2.52 35.22 27.47
N LEU A 129 3.43 34.66 28.28
CA LEU A 129 4.09 33.37 28.01
C LEU A 129 3.06 32.25 27.84
N LEU A 130 2.12 32.13 28.79
CA LEU A 130 1.03 31.15 28.70
C LEU A 130 0.30 31.24 27.36
N SER A 131 -0.17 32.43 26.98
CA SER A 131 -0.89 32.62 25.71
C SER A 131 -0.07 32.29 24.46
N ARG A 132 1.26 32.42 24.54
CA ARG A 132 2.17 32.06 23.44
C ARG A 132 2.37 30.54 23.36
N LEU A 133 2.52 29.88 24.50
CA LEU A 133 2.63 28.42 24.57
C LEU A 133 1.33 27.75 24.12
N ASP A 134 0.17 28.25 24.54
CA ASP A 134 -1.14 27.78 24.06
C ASP A 134 -1.27 27.88 22.55
N ALA A 135 -0.84 29.01 21.98
CA ALA A 135 -0.89 29.22 20.54
C ALA A 135 0.04 28.23 19.79
N VAL A 136 1.20 27.90 20.35
CA VAL A 136 2.11 26.89 19.80
C VAL A 136 1.50 25.50 19.93
N GLN A 137 0.97 25.14 21.10
CA GLN A 137 0.32 23.86 21.35
C GLN A 137 -0.84 23.63 20.38
N LYS A 138 -1.71 24.64 20.19
CA LYS A 138 -2.84 24.56 19.28
C LYS A 138 -2.40 24.30 17.83
N LYS A 139 -1.38 25.03 17.37
CA LYS A 139 -0.82 24.82 16.02
C LYS A 139 -0.23 23.43 15.85
N LEU A 140 0.47 22.92 16.86
CA LEU A 140 1.06 21.60 16.82
C LEU A 140 -0.01 20.49 16.78
N LYS A 141 -1.08 20.63 17.58
CA LYS A 141 -2.25 19.73 17.52
C LYS A 141 -2.91 19.71 16.15
N GLU A 142 -3.04 20.88 15.52
CA GLU A 142 -3.60 21.01 14.17
C GLU A 142 -2.70 20.32 13.13
N GLN A 143 -1.38 20.53 13.19
CA GLN A 143 -0.43 19.86 12.31
C GLN A 143 -0.43 18.33 12.47
N ILE A 144 -0.50 17.82 13.70
CA ILE A 144 -0.60 16.38 13.95
C ILE A 144 -1.88 15.82 13.33
N LYS A 145 -3.01 16.52 13.51
CA LYS A 145 -4.28 16.12 12.90
C LYS A 145 -4.22 16.10 11.37
N ASP A 146 -3.57 17.09 10.76
CA ASP A 146 -3.41 17.14 9.30
C ASP A 146 -2.55 15.98 8.78
N VAL A 147 -1.49 15.62 9.51
CA VAL A 147 -0.65 14.45 9.20
C VAL A 147 -1.45 13.15 9.32
N GLU A 148 -2.28 13.02 10.36
CA GLU A 148 -3.15 11.85 10.54
C GLU A 148 -4.21 11.73 9.44
N ALA A 149 -4.80 12.84 9.01
CA ALA A 149 -5.77 12.86 7.92
C ALA A 149 -5.15 12.57 6.54
N ALA A 150 -3.86 12.89 6.36
CA ALA A 150 -3.13 12.61 5.12
C ALA A 150 -2.65 11.16 5.02
N GLN A 151 -2.49 10.46 6.15
CA GLN A 151 -1.99 9.09 6.21
C GLN A 151 -3.04 8.10 5.67
N SER A 152 -2.68 7.32 4.65
CA SER A 152 -3.52 6.21 4.19
C SER A 152 -3.47 5.05 5.19
N LYS A 153 -4.60 4.38 5.36
CA LYS A 153 -4.79 3.20 6.20
C LYS A 153 -5.12 2.00 5.33
N GLU A 154 -4.66 0.84 5.77
CA GLU A 154 -4.99 -0.44 5.16
C GLU A 154 -6.43 -0.81 5.49
N VAL A 155 -7.25 -1.05 4.46
CA VAL A 155 -8.67 -1.37 4.60
C VAL A 155 -8.97 -2.64 3.81
N HIS A 156 -9.43 -3.67 4.51
CA HIS A 156 -9.84 -4.92 3.88
C HIS A 156 -11.28 -4.80 3.39
N VAL A 157 -11.46 -5.00 2.09
CA VAL A 157 -12.78 -5.04 1.44
C VAL A 157 -13.02 -6.46 0.95
N PHE A 158 -14.24 -6.95 1.14
CA PHE A 158 -14.59 -8.30 0.73
C PHE A 158 -16.01 -8.39 0.19
N TRP A 159 -16.28 -9.43 -0.57
CA TRP A 159 -17.59 -9.78 -1.07
C TRP A 159 -17.78 -11.29 -0.93
N ILE A 160 -18.98 -11.73 -0.57
CA ILE A 160 -19.28 -13.14 -0.31
C ILE A 160 -20.42 -13.57 -1.23
N GLY A 161 -20.19 -14.65 -1.97
CA GLY A 161 -21.22 -15.23 -2.83
C GLY A 161 -20.65 -16.22 -3.84
N MET A 162 -21.48 -16.58 -4.82
CA MET A 162 -21.07 -17.38 -5.97
C MET A 162 -20.83 -16.44 -7.15
N ALA A 163 -19.58 -16.33 -7.58
CA ALA A 163 -19.16 -15.53 -8.72
C ALA A 163 -17.90 -16.13 -9.33
N GLU A 164 -17.61 -15.80 -10.58
CA GLU A 164 -16.33 -16.14 -11.23
C GLU A 164 -15.31 -15.02 -11.04
N SER A 165 -15.76 -13.77 -11.08
CA SER A 165 -14.94 -12.57 -10.96
C SER A 165 -15.66 -11.48 -10.17
N VAL A 166 -14.92 -10.82 -9.28
CA VAL A 166 -15.43 -9.71 -8.49
C VAL A 166 -14.44 -8.56 -8.52
N GLN A 167 -14.94 -7.38 -8.89
CA GLN A 167 -14.19 -6.13 -8.89
C GLN A 167 -14.87 -5.11 -7.99
N VAL A 168 -14.10 -4.21 -7.39
CA VAL A 168 -14.63 -3.06 -6.64
C VAL A 168 -14.24 -1.75 -7.31
N MET A 169 -15.18 -0.81 -7.31
CA MET A 169 -14.96 0.59 -7.69
C MET A 169 -15.54 1.49 -6.62
N GLY A 170 -15.01 2.70 -6.46
CA GLY A 170 -15.59 3.63 -5.50
C GLY A 170 -15.19 5.08 -5.69
N SER A 171 -15.68 5.94 -4.81
CA SER A 171 -15.44 7.38 -4.84
C SER A 171 -14.01 7.76 -4.47
N PHE A 172 -13.23 6.84 -3.88
CA PHE A 172 -11.84 7.09 -3.46
C PHE A 172 -10.90 7.41 -4.62
N ASP A 173 -11.21 6.97 -5.84
CA ASP A 173 -10.46 7.26 -7.06
C ASP A 173 -11.32 7.95 -8.14
N GLY A 174 -12.50 8.45 -7.74
CA GLY A 174 -13.46 9.05 -8.65
C GLY A 174 -14.14 8.05 -9.60
N TRP A 175 -14.30 6.78 -9.20
CA TRP A 175 -14.93 5.73 -9.98
C TRP A 175 -14.22 5.44 -11.31
N SER A 176 -12.88 5.50 -11.31
CA SER A 176 -12.09 5.43 -12.54
C SER A 176 -11.43 4.07 -12.77
N GLN A 177 -10.94 3.42 -11.71
CA GLN A 177 -10.24 2.15 -11.75
C GLN A 177 -11.04 1.04 -11.09
N ARG A 178 -10.83 -0.18 -11.60
CA ARG A 178 -11.42 -1.41 -11.07
C ARG A 178 -10.31 -2.16 -10.36
N GLU A 179 -10.57 -2.51 -9.11
CA GLU A 179 -9.67 -3.37 -8.34
C GLU A 179 -10.23 -4.77 -8.27
N ASP A 180 -9.47 -5.76 -8.72
CA ASP A 180 -9.84 -7.17 -8.68
C ASP A 180 -9.77 -7.69 -7.23
N LEU A 181 -10.77 -8.48 -6.84
CA LEU A 181 -10.75 -9.19 -5.57
C LEU A 181 -10.25 -10.62 -5.79
N SER A 182 -9.37 -11.06 -4.89
CA SER A 182 -8.83 -12.42 -4.91
C SER A 182 -9.83 -13.40 -4.29
N PRO A 183 -10.16 -14.52 -4.97
CA PRO A 183 -11.07 -15.53 -4.43
C PRO A 183 -10.39 -16.39 -3.36
N GLU A 184 -11.09 -16.58 -2.25
CA GLU A 184 -10.80 -17.53 -1.18
C GLU A 184 -11.95 -18.54 -1.10
N TYR A 185 -11.69 -19.77 -1.54
CA TYR A 185 -12.71 -20.81 -1.65
C TYR A 185 -13.04 -21.39 -0.27
N THR A 186 -14.31 -21.25 0.13
CA THR A 186 -14.88 -21.95 1.28
C THR A 186 -15.86 -23.02 0.79
N ALA A 187 -16.09 -24.07 1.58
CA ALA A 187 -16.88 -25.23 1.17
C ALA A 187 -18.34 -24.94 0.74
N LEU A 188 -18.89 -23.76 1.05
CA LEU A 188 -20.29 -23.39 0.77
C LEU A 188 -20.44 -22.10 -0.07
N PHE A 189 -19.41 -21.25 -0.10
CA PHE A 189 -19.41 -19.95 -0.79
C PHE A 189 -17.97 -19.52 -1.06
N THR A 190 -17.76 -18.57 -1.97
CA THR A 190 -16.45 -17.97 -2.20
C THR A 190 -16.39 -16.61 -1.55
N LYS A 191 -15.35 -16.34 -0.77
CA LYS A 191 -15.05 -15.01 -0.24
C LYS A 191 -14.04 -14.35 -1.17
N PHE A 192 -14.44 -13.28 -1.82
CA PHE A 192 -13.57 -12.44 -2.60
C PHE A 192 -13.02 -11.35 -1.70
N SER A 193 -11.72 -11.07 -1.69
CA SER A 193 -11.15 -10.01 -0.86
C SER A 193 -10.01 -9.25 -1.53
N THR A 194 -9.86 -7.99 -1.13
CA THR A 194 -8.75 -7.12 -1.52
C THR A 194 -8.38 -6.17 -0.39
N THR A 195 -7.21 -5.59 -0.49
CA THR A 195 -6.68 -4.60 0.46
C THR A 195 -6.53 -3.27 -0.26
N LEU A 196 -7.22 -2.25 0.25
CA LEU A 196 -7.14 -0.86 -0.25
C LEU A 196 -6.37 0.01 0.74
N PHE A 197 -5.60 0.97 0.22
CA PHE A 197 -4.92 1.98 1.04
C PHE A 197 -5.64 3.32 0.90
N LEU A 198 -6.49 3.65 1.87
CA LEU A 198 -7.40 4.80 1.80
C LEU A 198 -7.14 5.78 2.95
N ARG A 199 -7.29 7.07 2.69
CA ARG A 199 -7.22 8.07 3.76
C ARG A 199 -8.46 7.99 4.66
N PRO A 200 -8.41 8.49 5.90
CA PRO A 200 -9.60 8.63 6.73
C PRO A 200 -10.69 9.42 6.00
N GLY A 201 -11.90 8.89 5.98
CA GLY A 201 -13.00 9.45 5.20
C GLY A 201 -14.15 8.49 5.00
N ARG A 202 -15.23 9.03 4.44
CA ARG A 202 -16.39 8.25 4.01
C ARG A 202 -16.34 8.11 2.49
N TYR A 203 -16.34 6.87 2.03
CA TYR A 203 -16.31 6.51 0.62
C TYR A 203 -17.56 5.77 0.23
N GLU A 204 -17.99 5.97 -1.02
CA GLU A 204 -19.01 5.13 -1.64
C GLU A 204 -18.32 4.12 -2.55
N MET A 205 -18.82 2.90 -2.60
CA MET A 205 -18.28 1.85 -3.45
C MET A 205 -19.39 0.96 -4.00
N LYS A 206 -19.07 0.22 -5.04
CA LYS A 206 -19.96 -0.79 -5.63
C LYS A 206 -19.14 -1.93 -6.20
N PHE A 207 -19.72 -3.13 -6.18
CA PHE A 207 -19.08 -4.32 -6.70
C PHE A 207 -19.57 -4.60 -8.11
N LEU A 208 -18.65 -4.97 -9.00
CA LEU A 208 -18.95 -5.49 -10.32
C LEU A 208 -18.69 -7.00 -10.26
N VAL A 209 -19.76 -7.78 -10.21
CA VAL A 209 -19.74 -9.23 -10.02
C VAL A 209 -20.18 -9.86 -11.34
N ASP A 210 -19.28 -10.61 -11.99
CA ASP A 210 -19.52 -11.23 -13.30
C ASP A 210 -20.09 -10.26 -14.36
N GLY A 211 -19.66 -8.99 -14.29
CA GLY A 211 -20.08 -7.92 -15.19
C GLY A 211 -21.36 -7.19 -14.78
N GLU A 212 -22.01 -7.57 -13.68
CA GLU A 212 -23.21 -6.91 -13.15
C GLU A 212 -22.93 -6.14 -11.86
N TRP A 213 -23.53 -4.95 -11.76
CA TRP A 213 -23.37 -4.09 -10.58
C TRP A 213 -24.20 -4.61 -9.41
N GLN A 214 -23.53 -4.94 -8.31
CA GLN A 214 -24.15 -5.48 -7.10
C GLN A 214 -23.77 -4.68 -5.85
N ILE A 215 -24.68 -4.75 -4.88
CA ILE A 215 -24.52 -4.19 -3.54
C ILE A 215 -24.26 -5.36 -2.59
N SER A 216 -23.19 -5.24 -1.82
CA SER A 216 -22.86 -6.22 -0.80
C SER A 216 -23.75 -6.01 0.44
N PRO A 217 -24.39 -7.05 0.99
CA PRO A 217 -25.14 -6.95 2.24
C PRO A 217 -24.23 -6.72 3.46
N GLU A 218 -22.92 -6.95 3.31
CA GLU A 218 -21.92 -6.85 4.39
C GLU A 218 -21.52 -5.40 4.70
N PHE A 219 -21.91 -4.44 3.85
CA PHE A 219 -21.58 -3.03 4.02
C PHE A 219 -22.86 -2.19 4.10
N PRO A 220 -22.88 -1.14 4.95
CA PRO A 220 -23.97 -0.18 4.95
C PRO A 220 -24.20 0.40 3.55
N THR A 221 -25.43 0.79 3.22
CA THR A 221 -25.77 1.37 1.92
C THR A 221 -26.17 2.84 2.03
N SER A 222 -26.07 3.56 0.91
CA SER A 222 -26.44 4.96 0.77
C SER A 222 -27.06 5.19 -0.61
N GLY A 223 -28.10 6.02 -0.67
CA GLY A 223 -28.88 6.23 -1.88
C GLY A 223 -30.07 5.28 -2.00
N GLU A 224 -30.78 5.36 -3.14
CA GLU A 224 -31.96 4.54 -3.41
C GLU A 224 -31.95 4.05 -4.87
N GLY A 225 -32.41 2.81 -5.08
CA GLY A 225 -32.58 2.21 -6.42
C GLY A 225 -31.26 2.09 -7.18
N MET A 226 -31.20 2.65 -8.39
CA MET A 226 -30.02 2.54 -9.27
C MET A 226 -28.80 3.30 -8.74
N MET A 227 -29.01 4.29 -7.87
CA MET A 227 -27.96 5.09 -7.24
C MET A 227 -27.53 4.55 -5.88
N GLU A 228 -28.06 3.39 -5.47
CA GLU A 228 -27.64 2.73 -4.24
C GLU A 228 -26.17 2.28 -4.38
N ASN A 229 -25.36 2.63 -3.38
CA ASN A 229 -23.95 2.29 -3.24
C ASN A 229 -23.68 1.76 -1.83
N ASN A 230 -22.67 0.91 -1.67
CA ASN A 230 -22.13 0.56 -0.36
C ASN A 230 -21.30 1.73 0.19
N VAL A 231 -21.26 1.86 1.51
CA VAL A 231 -20.52 2.90 2.23
C VAL A 231 -19.37 2.24 2.98
N LEU A 232 -18.17 2.76 2.75
CA LEU A 232 -16.98 2.41 3.49
C LEU A 232 -16.51 3.61 4.30
N VAL A 233 -16.43 3.44 5.62
CA VAL A 233 -15.90 4.46 6.53
C VAL A 233 -14.52 4.02 6.99
N VAL A 234 -13.54 4.89 6.75
CA VAL A 234 -12.16 4.73 7.21
C VAL A 234 -11.96 5.73 8.34
N GLU A 235 -11.79 5.22 9.55
CA GLU A 235 -11.42 6.02 10.74
C GLU A 235 -9.92 6.25 10.76
#